data_AF-A0A1T4L365-F1
#
_entry.id   AF-A0A1T4L365-F1
#
_cell.length_a   1.000
_cell.length_b   1.000
_cell.length_c   1.000
_cell.angle_alpha   90.00
_cell.angle_beta   90.00
_cell.angle_gamma   90.00
#
_symmetry.space_group_name_H-M   'P 1'
#
loop_
_entity.id
_entity.type
_entity.pdbx_description
1 polymer ?
#
loop_
_entity_poly.entity_id
_entity_poly.type
_entity_poly.pdbx_seq_one_letter_code
_entity_poly.pdbx_strand_id
1 'polypeptide(L)'
;MRAVLCVFLLAFSAYAGNVKTAGVSAGDAATRDLQLREFGMVFHPQTYGYLGANLLYFPLPVQTKLSTEYGKHEGYVLRQNFAAYFADSLGKSPWQLGVLWWFERHGWDSEDFLLFPHYGDFSLIRSVQTAGVTLSRPDLGWGIAGGIQYSNPEFVGKGYEAETDSLFEWAAFTWSSFSVQTSFRHSHFRHARFSLNLESKQVLGGRSSGPLTYLPNIDVALYDRNGDSNDSLRLSWEQNLIAQRLYAEVLVYFPDKALRSVSLKYYPDPSKIVSFDVTCYRKPGGDLLWGGGITMPFIRVAYNHADDIENVFGLRGTWIVQFHLGIEKILDKFVGLNGSRSTPMMTRSIDTDESLKKQRREEREKTLRSSDGLSSRTKEITAKGIVVEEAK
;
A
#
# COMPACT_ATOMS: atom_id res chain seq x y z
N MET A 1 13.70 31.54 -7.49
CA MET A 1 13.39 30.15 -7.10
C MET A 1 11.89 29.84 -7.14
N ARG A 2 11.01 30.60 -6.48
CA ARG A 2 9.53 30.41 -6.55
C ARG A 2 8.95 30.50 -7.97
N ALA A 3 9.34 31.50 -8.76
CA ALA A 3 8.88 31.65 -10.15
C ALA A 3 9.32 30.49 -11.06
N VAL A 4 10.53 29.96 -10.86
CA VAL A 4 11.05 28.81 -11.63
C VAL A 4 10.29 27.53 -11.26
N LEU A 5 9.98 27.33 -9.98
CA LEU A 5 9.16 26.21 -9.52
C LEU A 5 7.74 26.29 -10.10
N CYS A 6 7.11 27.46 -10.08
CA CYS A 6 5.78 27.65 -10.68
C CYS A 6 5.79 27.44 -12.19
N VAL A 7 6.79 27.96 -12.91
CA VAL A 7 6.94 27.73 -14.36
C VAL A 7 7.19 26.25 -14.67
N PHE A 8 7.96 25.54 -13.83
CA PHE A 8 8.19 24.11 -13.97
C PHE A 8 6.90 23.30 -13.74
N LEU A 9 6.15 23.59 -12.67
CA LEU A 9 4.85 22.96 -12.40
C LEU A 9 3.86 23.19 -13.54
N LEU A 10 3.80 24.43 -14.07
CA LEU A 10 2.91 24.80 -15.17
C LEU A 10 3.32 24.16 -16.51
N ALA A 11 4.61 24.15 -16.86
CA ALA A 11 5.09 23.59 -18.13
C ALA A 11 4.85 22.07 -18.23
N PHE A 12 5.03 21.33 -17.14
CA PHE A 12 4.77 19.88 -17.11
C PHE A 12 3.28 19.53 -16.98
N SER A 13 2.46 20.46 -16.45
CA SER A 13 1.01 20.30 -16.39
C SER A 13 0.29 20.47 -17.72
N ALA A 14 0.91 21.16 -18.70
CA ALA A 14 0.33 21.36 -20.03
C ALA A 14 0.15 20.06 -20.84
N TYR A 15 0.81 18.98 -20.44
CA TYR A 15 0.68 17.65 -21.03
C TYR A 15 -0.24 16.71 -20.24
N ALA A 16 -1.03 17.25 -19.31
CA ALA A 16 -1.99 16.46 -18.55
C ALA A 16 -3.01 15.77 -19.45
N GLY A 17 -3.22 14.48 -19.23
CA GLY A 17 -4.25 13.72 -19.90
C GLY A 17 -5.61 14.08 -19.31
N ASN A 18 -6.65 14.09 -20.15
CA ASN A 18 -8.00 14.35 -19.67
C ASN A 18 -8.58 13.17 -18.90
N VAL A 19 -9.32 13.47 -17.82
CA VAL A 19 -10.23 12.54 -17.16
C VAL A 19 -11.39 12.24 -18.08
N LYS A 20 -11.88 11.01 -18.07
CA LYS A 20 -13.10 10.60 -18.78
C LYS A 20 -14.22 10.36 -17.76
N THR A 21 -15.46 10.63 -18.13
CA THR A 21 -16.64 10.37 -17.28
C THR A 21 -16.66 8.94 -16.75
N ALA A 22 -16.39 7.96 -17.61
CA ALA A 22 -16.27 6.54 -17.22
C ALA A 22 -15.20 6.28 -16.14
N GLY A 23 -14.10 7.04 -16.14
CA GLY A 23 -13.06 6.94 -15.11
C GLY A 23 -13.51 7.48 -13.76
N VAL A 24 -14.32 8.54 -13.75
CA VAL A 24 -14.92 9.09 -12.52
C VAL A 24 -16.01 8.15 -12.01
N SER A 25 -16.88 7.61 -12.88
CA SER A 25 -17.90 6.62 -12.51
C SER A 25 -17.30 5.34 -11.93
N ALA A 26 -16.21 4.81 -12.52
CA ALA A 26 -15.52 3.64 -12.00
C ALA A 26 -14.81 3.86 -10.64
N GLY A 27 -14.67 5.12 -10.20
CA GLY A 27 -13.99 5.48 -8.95
C GLY A 27 -14.59 4.85 -7.69
N ASP A 28 -15.90 4.57 -7.70
CA ASP A 28 -16.61 3.91 -6.61
C ASP A 28 -16.08 2.49 -6.33
N ALA A 29 -16.04 1.65 -7.36
CA ALA A 29 -15.52 0.29 -7.26
C ALA A 29 -14.02 0.25 -6.89
N ALA A 30 -13.23 1.14 -7.48
CA ALA A 30 -11.81 1.28 -7.16
C ALA A 30 -11.61 1.67 -5.69
N THR A 31 -12.41 2.61 -5.17
CA THR A 31 -12.33 3.07 -3.78
C THR A 31 -12.69 1.99 -2.79
N ARG A 32 -13.76 1.23 -3.05
CA ARG A 32 -14.11 0.07 -2.21
C ARG A 32 -12.99 -0.97 -2.15
N ASP A 33 -12.38 -1.27 -3.30
CA ASP A 33 -11.26 -2.20 -3.37
C ASP A 33 -10.04 -1.68 -2.60
N LEU A 34 -9.75 -0.38 -2.71
CA LEU A 34 -8.66 0.28 -2.00
C LEU A 34 -8.84 0.25 -0.48
N GLN A 35 -10.02 0.58 0.03
CA GLN A 35 -10.31 0.55 1.46
C GLN A 35 -10.13 -0.87 2.02
N LEU A 36 -10.63 -1.88 1.30
CA LEU A 36 -10.46 -3.28 1.69
C LEU A 36 -9.01 -3.76 1.60
N ARG A 37 -8.25 -3.31 0.60
CA ARG A 37 -6.82 -3.61 0.46
C ARG A 37 -6.02 -3.00 1.61
N GLU A 38 -6.28 -1.74 1.92
CA GLU A 38 -5.66 -1.03 3.04
C GLU A 38 -5.97 -1.74 4.36
N PHE A 39 -7.24 -2.08 4.60
CA PHE A 39 -7.63 -2.89 5.75
C PHE A 39 -6.89 -4.24 5.78
N GLY A 40 -6.76 -4.93 4.63
CA GLY A 40 -6.02 -6.20 4.54
C GLY A 40 -4.54 -6.08 4.92
N MET A 41 -3.91 -4.93 4.69
CA MET A 41 -2.54 -4.65 5.12
C MET A 41 -2.46 -4.31 6.61
N VAL A 42 -3.51 -3.71 7.20
CA VAL A 42 -3.59 -3.37 8.62
C VAL A 42 -3.97 -4.59 9.48
N PHE A 43 -4.82 -5.47 8.94
CA PHE A 43 -5.39 -6.56 9.71
C PHE A 43 -4.41 -7.71 9.86
N HIS A 44 -3.60 -7.61 10.90
CA HIS A 44 -2.80 -8.69 11.44
C HIS A 44 -3.23 -9.00 12.87
N PRO A 45 -3.20 -10.27 13.31
CA PRO A 45 -3.62 -10.63 14.67
C PRO A 45 -2.84 -9.94 15.79
N GLN A 46 -1.67 -9.33 15.50
CA GLN A 46 -0.89 -8.56 16.49
C GLN A 46 -1.09 -7.03 16.42
N THR A 47 -1.96 -6.54 15.52
CA THR A 47 -2.26 -5.11 15.36
C THR A 47 -3.37 -4.68 16.31
N TYR A 48 -3.13 -3.62 17.08
CA TYR A 48 -4.07 -3.09 18.08
C TYR A 48 -4.79 -1.84 17.61
N GLY A 49 -4.26 -1.16 16.59
CA GLY A 49 -4.99 -0.08 15.95
C GLY A 49 -4.26 0.55 14.79
N TYR A 50 -5.01 1.34 14.03
CA TYR A 50 -4.53 2.09 12.89
C TYR A 50 -5.33 3.39 12.78
N LEU A 51 -4.63 4.47 12.46
CA LEU A 51 -5.24 5.76 12.13
C LEU A 51 -4.61 6.27 10.84
N GLY A 52 -5.46 6.47 9.83
CA GLY A 52 -5.13 7.04 8.54
C GLY A 52 -5.96 8.28 8.27
N ALA A 53 -5.33 9.33 7.74
CA ALA A 53 -6.01 10.53 7.26
C ALA A 53 -5.31 11.04 6.00
N ASN A 54 -6.10 11.33 4.97
CA ASN A 54 -5.60 11.71 3.65
C ASN A 54 -6.48 12.81 3.06
N LEU A 55 -5.83 13.86 2.55
CA LEU A 55 -6.47 14.88 1.74
C LEU A 55 -5.63 15.05 0.47
N LEU A 56 -6.14 14.55 -0.64
CA LEU A 56 -5.51 14.65 -1.95
C LEU A 56 -6.02 15.90 -2.66
N TYR A 57 -5.11 16.79 -3.03
CA TYR A 57 -5.44 18.05 -3.71
C TYR A 57 -4.61 18.22 -4.98
N PHE A 58 -5.29 18.57 -6.07
CA PHE A 58 -4.65 18.93 -7.33
C PHE A 58 -4.51 20.45 -7.41
N PRO A 59 -3.28 20.98 -7.46
CA PRO A 59 -3.05 22.42 -7.31
C PRO A 59 -3.48 23.25 -8.52
N LEU A 60 -3.83 22.65 -9.66
CA LEU A 60 -4.16 23.36 -10.89
C LEU A 60 -5.36 22.71 -11.61
N PRO A 61 -6.46 23.44 -11.89
CA PRO A 61 -7.65 22.87 -12.55
C PRO A 61 -7.40 22.43 -13.99
N VAL A 62 -6.38 22.99 -14.64
CA VAL A 62 -5.93 22.59 -15.97
C VAL A 62 -5.36 21.16 -16.03
N GLN A 63 -4.97 20.59 -14.88
CA GLN A 63 -4.43 19.22 -14.78
C GLN A 63 -5.52 18.14 -14.76
N THR A 64 -6.75 18.53 -14.46
CA THR A 64 -7.86 17.64 -14.14
C THR A 64 -9.02 17.86 -15.12
N LYS A 65 -8.73 18.18 -16.38
CA LYS A 65 -9.78 18.42 -17.39
C LYS A 65 -10.65 17.18 -17.61
N LEU A 66 -11.95 17.31 -17.41
CA LEU A 66 -12.93 16.27 -17.72
C LEU A 66 -13.33 16.36 -19.20
N SER A 67 -13.32 15.21 -19.89
CA SER A 67 -13.92 15.07 -21.22
C SER A 67 -15.29 14.43 -21.10
N THR A 68 -16.30 15.13 -21.59
CA THR A 68 -17.70 14.70 -21.69
C THR A 68 -18.13 14.69 -23.16
N GLU A 69 -19.35 14.25 -23.45
CA GLU A 69 -19.97 14.44 -24.77
C GLU A 69 -20.23 15.92 -25.11
N TYR A 70 -20.28 16.80 -24.11
CA TYR A 70 -20.51 18.23 -24.24
C TYR A 70 -19.22 19.05 -24.38
N GLY A 71 -18.05 18.42 -24.30
CA GLY A 71 -16.76 19.07 -24.49
C GLY A 71 -15.75 18.77 -23.39
N LYS A 72 -14.83 19.72 -23.18
CA LYS A 72 -13.78 19.63 -22.16
C LYS A 72 -14.02 20.67 -21.10
N HIS A 73 -14.05 20.25 -19.83
CA HIS A 73 -14.36 21.10 -18.70
C HIS A 73 -13.17 21.13 -17.74
N GLU A 74 -12.74 22.32 -17.34
CA GLU A 74 -11.77 22.49 -16.28
C GLU A 74 -12.46 22.31 -14.93
N GLY A 75 -11.72 21.78 -13.97
CA GLY A 75 -12.27 21.48 -12.66
C GLY A 75 -11.23 20.82 -11.76
N TYR A 76 -11.65 20.41 -10.58
CA TYR A 76 -10.82 19.88 -9.52
C TYR A 76 -11.21 18.44 -9.22
N VAL A 77 -10.20 17.65 -8.84
CA VAL A 77 -10.42 16.35 -8.21
C VAL A 77 -10.10 16.49 -6.73
N LEU A 78 -10.96 15.95 -5.89
CA LEU A 78 -10.74 15.87 -4.45
C LEU A 78 -10.90 14.42 -4.02
N ARG A 79 -10.07 14.03 -3.06
CA ARG A 79 -10.22 12.77 -2.33
C ARG A 79 -9.87 13.00 -0.87
N GLN A 80 -10.85 12.82 0.00
CA GLN A 80 -10.70 12.89 1.45
C GLN A 80 -10.90 11.49 1.99
N ASN A 81 -9.92 10.94 2.69
CA ASN A 81 -10.02 9.61 3.27
C ASN A 81 -9.65 9.68 4.76
N PHE A 82 -10.45 9.00 5.58
CA PHE A 82 -10.18 8.71 6.97
C PHE A 82 -10.30 7.20 7.20
N ALA A 83 -9.37 6.64 7.96
CA ALA A 83 -9.31 5.24 8.28
C ALA A 83 -9.02 5.05 9.76
N ALA A 84 -9.77 4.18 10.42
CA ALA A 84 -9.59 3.88 11.83
C ALA A 84 -9.83 2.40 12.10
N TYR A 85 -8.90 1.78 12.82
CA TYR A 85 -9.05 0.44 13.36
C TYR A 85 -8.62 0.46 14.83
N PHE A 86 -9.37 -0.24 15.67
CA PHE A 86 -9.03 -0.42 17.07
C PHE A 86 -9.39 -1.84 17.48
N ALA A 87 -8.48 -2.52 18.17
CA ALA A 87 -8.70 -3.83 18.74
C ALA A 87 -8.17 -3.90 20.17
N ASP A 88 -8.91 -4.62 21.02
CA ASP A 88 -8.54 -4.84 22.41
C ASP A 88 -8.87 -6.26 22.86
N SER A 89 -8.18 -6.71 23.90
CA SER A 89 -8.37 -8.03 24.51
C SER A 89 -9.73 -8.13 25.19
N LEU A 90 -10.40 -9.27 25.04
CA LEU A 90 -11.67 -9.57 25.71
C LEU A 90 -11.40 -9.95 27.19
N GLY A 91 -11.13 -8.95 28.03
CA GLY A 91 -10.78 -9.15 29.43
C GLY A 91 -9.47 -9.91 29.58
N LYS A 92 -9.48 -11.07 30.27
CA LYS A 92 -8.31 -11.96 30.41
C LYS A 92 -8.22 -13.03 29.31
N SER A 93 -9.13 -12.98 28.35
CA SER A 93 -9.18 -13.94 27.26
C SER A 93 -8.00 -13.72 26.29
N PRO A 94 -7.44 -14.79 25.69
CA PRO A 94 -6.49 -14.67 24.58
C PRO A 94 -7.11 -14.14 23.28
N TRP A 95 -8.43 -13.91 23.26
CA TRP A 95 -9.14 -13.34 22.12
C TRP A 95 -9.13 -11.81 22.14
N GLN A 96 -9.03 -11.19 20.96
CA GLN A 96 -9.19 -9.76 20.76
C GLN A 96 -10.39 -9.46 19.88
N LEU A 97 -11.16 -8.43 20.25
CA LEU A 97 -12.25 -7.89 19.47
C LEU A 97 -11.84 -6.51 18.95
N GLY A 98 -12.13 -6.23 17.69
CA GLY A 98 -11.86 -4.94 17.08
C GLY A 98 -13.01 -4.40 16.26
N VAL A 99 -12.97 -3.10 16.04
CA VAL A 99 -13.90 -2.33 15.23
C VAL A 99 -13.12 -1.50 14.23
N LEU A 100 -13.66 -1.34 13.04
CA LEU A 100 -13.01 -0.61 11.95
C LEU A 100 -13.99 0.30 11.23
N TRP A 101 -13.48 1.43 10.75
CA TRP A 101 -14.21 2.37 9.92
C TRP A 101 -13.26 3.10 8.95
N TRP A 102 -13.53 2.93 7.66
CA TRP A 102 -12.91 3.64 6.56
C TRP A 102 -13.99 4.51 5.92
N PHE A 103 -13.69 5.77 5.72
CA PHE A 103 -14.55 6.74 5.09
C PHE A 103 -13.76 7.44 4.00
N GLU A 104 -14.32 7.50 2.80
CA GLU A 104 -13.76 8.29 1.73
C GLU A 104 -14.84 9.10 1.05
N ARG A 105 -14.56 10.39 0.82
CA ARG A 105 -15.34 11.26 -0.03
C ARG A 105 -14.48 11.70 -1.20
N HIS A 106 -14.92 11.44 -2.42
CA HIS A 106 -14.15 11.78 -3.61
C HIS A 106 -15.05 12.18 -4.77
N GLY A 107 -14.46 12.85 -5.75
CA GLY A 107 -15.17 13.20 -6.97
C GLY A 107 -14.44 14.20 -7.84
N TRP A 108 -15.14 14.61 -8.88
CA TRP A 108 -14.73 15.67 -9.79
C TRP A 108 -15.80 16.77 -9.81
N ASP A 109 -15.38 18.03 -9.83
CA ASP A 109 -16.26 19.19 -9.94
C ASP A 109 -15.57 20.34 -10.69
N SER A 110 -16.34 21.24 -11.31
CA SER A 110 -15.82 22.46 -11.92
C SER A 110 -15.30 23.49 -10.90
N GLU A 111 -15.79 23.45 -9.67
CA GLU A 111 -15.42 24.36 -8.59
C GLU A 111 -14.68 23.64 -7.45
N ASP A 112 -14.03 24.39 -6.54
CA ASP A 112 -13.37 23.82 -5.37
C ASP A 112 -14.41 23.46 -4.28
N PHE A 113 -14.95 22.26 -4.40
CA PHE A 113 -15.97 21.71 -3.51
C PHE A 113 -15.45 21.25 -2.14
N LEU A 114 -14.17 21.48 -1.83
CA LEU A 114 -13.64 21.29 -0.47
C LEU A 114 -14.24 22.32 0.50
N LEU A 115 -14.31 23.58 0.07
CA LEU A 115 -14.71 24.72 0.91
C LEU A 115 -16.10 25.25 0.56
N PHE A 116 -16.52 25.11 -0.70
CA PHE A 116 -17.80 25.60 -1.20
C PHE A 116 -18.46 24.53 -2.08
N PRO A 117 -19.34 23.67 -1.54
CA PRO A 117 -20.01 22.64 -2.33
C PRO A 117 -21.06 23.31 -3.23
N HIS A 118 -20.63 23.81 -4.37
CA HIS A 118 -21.46 24.27 -5.48
C HIS A 118 -21.21 23.32 -6.64
N TYR A 119 -21.98 22.23 -6.66
CA TYR A 119 -21.82 21.20 -7.68
C TYR A 119 -22.27 21.73 -9.03
N GLY A 120 -21.32 21.84 -9.96
CA GLY A 120 -21.59 22.19 -11.34
C GLY A 120 -22.38 21.10 -12.09
N ASP A 121 -22.81 21.45 -13.31
CA ASP A 121 -23.61 20.57 -14.18
C ASP A 121 -22.90 19.25 -14.56
N PHE A 122 -21.56 19.17 -14.43
CA PHE A 122 -20.73 18.03 -14.81
C PHE A 122 -20.04 17.34 -13.63
N SER A 123 -20.54 17.57 -12.43
CA SER A 123 -19.91 17.09 -11.20
C SER A 123 -20.38 15.69 -10.85
N LEU A 124 -19.49 14.91 -10.24
CA LEU A 124 -19.82 13.62 -9.67
C LEU A 124 -19.07 13.45 -8.36
N ILE A 125 -19.82 13.55 -7.27
CA ILE A 125 -19.30 13.46 -5.91
C ILE A 125 -19.97 12.30 -5.20
N ARG A 126 -19.18 11.50 -4.51
CA ARG A 126 -19.68 10.37 -3.73
C ARG A 126 -18.91 10.17 -2.44
N SER A 127 -19.54 9.45 -1.53
CA SER A 127 -18.93 8.93 -0.32
C SER A 127 -18.98 7.40 -0.31
N VAL A 128 -17.89 6.77 0.12
CA VAL A 128 -17.73 5.33 0.28
C VAL A 128 -17.29 5.06 1.71
N GLN A 129 -18.05 4.23 2.41
CA GLN A 129 -17.79 3.86 3.79
C GLN A 129 -17.60 2.36 3.90
N THR A 130 -16.54 1.92 4.54
CA THR A 130 -16.31 0.51 4.89
C THR A 130 -16.28 0.39 6.41
N ALA A 131 -17.17 -0.40 6.98
CA ALA A 131 -17.24 -0.62 8.41
C ALA A 131 -17.29 -2.12 8.70
N GLY A 132 -16.85 -2.51 9.90
CA GLY A 132 -16.91 -3.90 10.31
C GLY A 132 -16.33 -4.17 11.68
N VAL A 133 -16.27 -5.46 11.99
CA VAL A 133 -15.74 -6.00 13.24
C VAL A 133 -14.70 -7.07 12.96
N THR A 134 -13.76 -7.22 13.88
CA THR A 134 -12.69 -8.22 13.81
C THR A 134 -12.67 -9.06 15.07
N LEU A 135 -12.40 -10.34 14.94
CA LEU A 135 -12.10 -11.24 16.06
C LEU A 135 -10.79 -11.97 15.76
N SER A 136 -9.81 -11.88 16.66
CA SER A 136 -8.49 -12.49 16.46
C SER A 136 -7.99 -13.23 17.70
N ARG A 137 -7.03 -14.13 17.45
CA ARG A 137 -6.25 -14.90 18.42
C ARG A 137 -4.77 -14.63 18.14
N PRO A 138 -4.18 -13.59 18.75
CA PRO A 138 -2.81 -13.18 18.48
C PRO A 138 -1.78 -14.28 18.76
N ASP A 139 -2.05 -15.11 19.78
CA ASP A 139 -1.24 -16.26 20.20
C ASP A 139 -1.16 -17.36 19.14
N LEU A 140 -2.23 -17.57 18.39
CA LEU A 140 -2.31 -18.55 17.30
C LEU A 140 -2.05 -17.93 15.92
N GLY A 141 -1.89 -16.61 15.87
CA GLY A 141 -1.66 -15.86 14.65
C GLY A 141 -2.81 -15.94 13.65
N TRP A 142 -4.07 -16.10 14.08
CA TRP A 142 -5.22 -16.06 13.16
C TRP A 142 -6.26 -15.02 13.55
N GLY A 143 -7.06 -14.60 12.56
CA GLY A 143 -8.18 -13.68 12.77
C GLY A 143 -9.21 -13.75 11.65
N ILE A 144 -10.43 -13.32 11.99
CA ILE A 144 -11.54 -13.14 11.06
C ILE A 144 -12.07 -11.72 11.18
N ALA A 145 -12.60 -11.21 10.08
CA ALA A 145 -13.26 -9.93 10.03
C ALA A 145 -14.43 -9.97 9.06
N GLY A 146 -15.39 -9.09 9.27
CA GLY A 146 -16.50 -8.92 8.33
C GLY A 146 -17.27 -7.65 8.60
N GLY A 147 -18.04 -7.23 7.60
CA GLY A 147 -18.84 -6.02 7.70
C GLY A 147 -19.46 -5.62 6.38
N ILE A 148 -19.66 -4.32 6.23
CA ILE A 148 -20.36 -3.72 5.09
C ILE A 148 -19.52 -2.64 4.42
N GLN A 149 -19.73 -2.45 3.13
CA GLN A 149 -19.33 -1.26 2.41
C GLN A 149 -20.57 -0.57 1.84
N TYR A 150 -20.75 0.71 2.13
CA TYR A 150 -21.86 1.51 1.64
C TYR A 150 -21.31 2.64 0.78
N SER A 151 -21.86 2.81 -0.42
CA SER A 151 -21.54 3.90 -1.32
C SER A 151 -22.77 4.73 -1.61
N ASN A 152 -22.63 6.04 -1.50
CA ASN A 152 -23.68 7.03 -1.69
C ASN A 152 -23.19 8.12 -2.64
N PRO A 153 -23.81 8.28 -3.82
CA PRO A 153 -23.59 9.43 -4.68
C PRO A 153 -24.26 10.66 -4.08
N GLU A 154 -23.47 11.66 -3.70
CA GLU A 154 -23.96 12.95 -3.17
C GLU A 154 -24.56 13.81 -4.29
N PHE A 155 -23.96 13.75 -5.48
CA PHE A 155 -24.40 14.50 -6.65
C PHE A 155 -23.96 13.82 -7.94
N VAL A 156 -24.84 13.79 -8.93
CA VAL A 156 -24.61 13.23 -10.26
C VAL A 156 -25.06 14.26 -11.31
N GLY A 157 -24.11 14.82 -12.05
CA GLY A 157 -24.34 15.79 -13.10
C GLY A 157 -24.80 15.17 -14.43
N LYS A 158 -25.10 16.03 -15.41
CA LYS A 158 -25.67 15.69 -16.73
C LYS A 158 -24.74 14.85 -17.62
N GLY A 159 -23.46 14.71 -17.25
CA GLY A 159 -22.46 13.95 -18.01
C GLY A 159 -22.29 12.49 -17.58
N TYR A 160 -23.09 12.01 -16.63
CA TYR A 160 -22.97 10.68 -16.05
C TYR A 160 -24.30 9.93 -16.10
N GLU A 161 -24.24 8.61 -16.06
CA GLU A 161 -25.42 7.79 -15.81
C GLU A 161 -25.91 8.01 -14.37
N ALA A 162 -27.22 7.85 -14.15
CA ALA A 162 -27.79 7.98 -12.82
C ALA A 162 -27.20 6.92 -11.87
N GLU A 163 -26.43 7.36 -10.88
CA GLU A 163 -25.90 6.49 -9.82
C GLU A 163 -26.90 6.43 -8.65
N THR A 164 -27.03 5.25 -8.03
CA THR A 164 -27.83 5.04 -6.82
C THR A 164 -26.98 4.45 -5.71
N ASP A 165 -27.46 4.61 -4.49
CA ASP A 165 -26.85 4.00 -3.31
C ASP A 165 -26.61 2.51 -3.50
N SER A 166 -25.47 2.03 -3.01
CA SER A 166 -25.12 0.63 -3.09
C SER A 166 -24.52 0.11 -1.80
N LEU A 167 -24.96 -1.09 -1.41
CA LEU A 167 -24.49 -1.81 -0.23
C LEU A 167 -23.81 -3.11 -0.65
N PHE A 168 -22.67 -3.36 -0.03
CA PHE A 168 -21.85 -4.55 -0.20
C PHE A 168 -21.56 -5.15 1.16
N GLU A 169 -21.34 -6.45 1.17
CA GLU A 169 -20.89 -7.20 2.33
C GLU A 169 -19.48 -7.70 2.05
N TRP A 170 -18.64 -7.77 3.07
CA TRP A 170 -17.28 -8.25 2.91
C TRP A 170 -16.88 -9.10 4.11
N ALA A 171 -15.94 -10.01 3.87
CA ALA A 171 -15.34 -10.84 4.89
C ALA A 171 -13.84 -10.99 4.63
N ALA A 172 -13.07 -11.16 5.69
CA ALA A 172 -11.65 -11.45 5.61
C ALA A 172 -11.26 -12.49 6.65
N PHE A 173 -10.26 -13.29 6.30
CA PHE A 173 -9.60 -14.26 7.16
C PHE A 173 -8.09 -14.06 7.04
N THR A 174 -7.38 -14.14 8.14
CA THR A 174 -5.92 -14.09 8.18
C THR A 174 -5.39 -15.20 9.06
N TRP A 175 -4.29 -15.81 8.63
CA TRP A 175 -3.53 -16.77 9.40
C TRP A 175 -2.04 -16.65 9.08
N SER A 176 -1.28 -16.14 10.05
CA SER A 176 0.16 -15.93 9.97
C SER A 176 0.51 -15.06 8.75
N SER A 177 1.21 -15.63 7.77
CA SER A 177 1.61 -14.96 6.53
C SER A 177 0.55 -14.94 5.44
N PHE A 178 -0.64 -15.48 5.65
CA PHE A 178 -1.65 -15.66 4.61
C PHE A 178 -2.95 -14.95 4.96
N SER A 179 -3.58 -14.29 3.99
CA SER A 179 -4.91 -13.71 4.13
C SER A 179 -5.81 -13.94 2.91
N VAL A 180 -7.11 -14.04 3.17
CA VAL A 180 -8.17 -14.06 2.15
C VAL A 180 -9.16 -12.97 2.47
N GLN A 181 -9.64 -12.29 1.44
CA GLN A 181 -10.70 -11.32 1.54
C GLN A 181 -11.69 -11.51 0.40
N THR A 182 -12.96 -11.27 0.64
CA THR A 182 -14.02 -11.40 -0.36
C THR A 182 -15.07 -10.33 -0.16
N SER A 183 -15.79 -10.00 -1.24
CA SER A 183 -16.96 -9.12 -1.18
C SER A 183 -18.12 -9.58 -2.05
N PHE A 184 -19.32 -9.18 -1.65
CA PHE A 184 -20.59 -9.54 -2.25
C PHE A 184 -21.50 -8.32 -2.38
N ARG A 185 -22.36 -8.30 -3.40
CA ARG A 185 -23.47 -7.34 -3.56
C ARG A 185 -24.76 -8.11 -3.74
N HIS A 186 -25.71 -8.02 -2.82
CA HIS A 186 -26.96 -8.80 -2.88
C HIS A 186 -26.70 -10.30 -3.17
N SER A 187 -25.78 -10.92 -2.44
CA SER A 187 -25.33 -12.31 -2.63
C SER A 187 -24.59 -12.62 -3.94
N HIS A 188 -24.40 -11.65 -4.84
CA HIS A 188 -23.53 -11.81 -6.01
C HIS A 188 -22.09 -11.53 -5.62
N PHE A 189 -21.22 -12.50 -5.89
CA PHE A 189 -19.77 -12.38 -5.72
C PHE A 189 -19.21 -11.20 -6.53
N ARG A 190 -18.28 -10.44 -5.94
CA ARG A 190 -17.66 -9.28 -6.60
C ARG A 190 -16.15 -9.41 -6.72
N HIS A 191 -15.47 -9.80 -5.65
CA HIS A 191 -14.06 -10.12 -5.73
C HIS A 191 -13.64 -11.12 -4.65
N ALA A 192 -12.53 -11.80 -4.91
CA ALA A 192 -11.76 -12.54 -3.94
C ALA A 192 -10.31 -12.09 -4.04
N ARG A 193 -9.67 -11.81 -2.91
CA ARG A 193 -8.26 -11.47 -2.79
C ARG A 193 -7.57 -12.50 -1.93
N PHE A 194 -6.39 -12.91 -2.35
CA PHE A 194 -5.50 -13.82 -1.68
C PHE A 194 -4.15 -13.13 -1.53
N SER A 195 -3.65 -13.00 -0.30
CA SER A 195 -2.37 -12.33 -0.04
C SER A 195 -1.44 -13.24 0.76
N LEU A 196 -0.16 -13.22 0.40
CA LEU A 196 0.93 -13.93 1.06
C LEU A 196 2.01 -12.92 1.45
N ASN A 197 2.15 -12.66 2.74
CA ASN A 197 3.20 -11.83 3.34
C ASN A 197 4.31 -12.74 3.86
N LEU A 198 5.19 -13.21 2.96
CA LEU A 198 6.26 -14.15 3.30
C LEU A 198 7.47 -13.47 3.93
N GLU A 199 7.57 -12.15 3.79
CA GLU A 199 8.62 -11.34 4.40
C GLU A 199 8.58 -11.46 5.92
N SER A 200 9.67 -11.97 6.51
CA SER A 200 9.77 -12.03 7.98
C SER A 200 10.02 -10.64 8.57
N LYS A 201 8.97 -10.04 9.14
CA LYS A 201 9.01 -8.69 9.73
C LYS A 201 9.22 -8.75 11.23
N GLN A 202 10.30 -8.14 11.73
CA GLN A 202 10.61 -8.10 13.17
C GLN A 202 9.53 -7.39 14.00
N VAL A 203 8.79 -6.44 13.42
CA VAL A 203 7.70 -5.72 14.10
C VAL A 203 6.56 -6.69 14.46
N LEU A 204 6.34 -7.72 13.64
CA LEU A 204 5.36 -8.79 13.84
C LEU A 204 5.95 -10.00 14.61
N GLY A 205 7.06 -9.82 15.32
CA GLY A 205 7.74 -10.93 16.03
C GLY A 205 8.57 -11.86 15.13
N GLY A 206 8.79 -11.49 13.87
CA GLY A 206 9.62 -12.21 12.91
C GLY A 206 11.13 -12.06 13.14
N ARG A 207 11.93 -12.58 12.20
CA ARG A 207 13.39 -12.58 12.29
C ARG A 207 13.95 -11.17 12.15
N SER A 208 15.09 -10.91 12.80
CA SER A 208 15.84 -9.65 12.72
C SER A 208 16.91 -9.63 11.63
N SER A 209 17.18 -10.76 10.97
CA SER A 209 18.14 -10.88 9.87
C SER A 209 17.97 -12.20 9.10
N GLY A 210 18.62 -12.30 7.94
CA GLY A 210 18.72 -13.50 7.14
C GLY A 210 17.79 -13.56 5.93
N PRO A 211 17.85 -14.63 5.12
CA PRO A 211 17.19 -14.67 3.81
C PRO A 211 15.66 -14.60 3.89
N LEU A 212 15.06 -15.04 4.99
CA LEU A 212 13.60 -14.94 5.18
C LEU A 212 13.09 -13.50 5.27
N THR A 213 13.97 -12.54 5.55
CA THR A 213 13.62 -11.12 5.56
C THR A 213 13.53 -10.51 4.16
N TYR A 214 13.88 -11.28 3.12
CA TYR A 214 13.86 -10.90 1.69
C TYR A 214 12.85 -11.71 0.89
N LEU A 215 12.00 -12.50 1.54
CA LEU A 215 10.93 -13.20 0.82
C LEU A 215 9.90 -12.19 0.28
N PRO A 216 9.28 -12.47 -0.88
CA PRO A 216 8.34 -11.56 -1.52
C PRO A 216 6.99 -11.54 -0.80
N ASN A 217 6.30 -10.42 -0.96
CA ASN A 217 4.88 -10.32 -0.63
C ASN A 217 4.08 -10.39 -1.94
N ILE A 218 3.07 -11.26 -2.00
CA ILE A 218 2.29 -11.52 -3.21
C ILE A 218 0.82 -11.26 -2.90
N ASP A 219 0.13 -10.48 -3.73
CA ASP A 219 -1.30 -10.26 -3.65
C ASP A 219 -1.95 -10.61 -4.98
N VAL A 220 -2.98 -11.45 -4.95
CA VAL A 220 -3.74 -11.87 -6.12
C VAL A 220 -5.22 -11.55 -5.87
N ALA A 221 -5.80 -10.69 -6.70
CA ALA A 221 -7.22 -10.39 -6.67
C ALA A 221 -7.91 -10.86 -7.94
N LEU A 222 -9.05 -11.53 -7.76
CA LEU A 222 -9.97 -11.97 -8.80
C LEU A 222 -11.21 -11.11 -8.73
N TYR A 223 -11.59 -10.50 -9.86
CA TYR A 223 -12.78 -9.65 -9.96
C TYR A 223 -13.83 -10.32 -10.85
N ASP A 224 -15.11 -10.14 -10.50
CA ASP A 224 -16.23 -10.59 -11.33
C ASP A 224 -16.23 -9.85 -12.68
N ARG A 225 -16.23 -10.61 -13.78
CA ARG A 225 -16.22 -10.09 -15.15
C ARG A 225 -17.52 -9.36 -15.51
N ASN A 226 -18.60 -9.63 -14.79
CA ASN A 226 -19.90 -8.99 -15.01
C ASN A 226 -20.09 -7.72 -14.16
N GLY A 227 -19.06 -7.28 -13.43
CA GLY A 227 -19.04 -6.04 -12.66
C GLY A 227 -17.91 -5.12 -13.12
N ASP A 228 -18.20 -4.27 -14.12
CA ASP A 228 -17.51 -3.02 -14.43
C ASP A 228 -16.00 -3.02 -14.78
N SER A 229 -15.34 -4.18 -14.88
CA SER A 229 -13.98 -4.26 -15.46
C SER A 229 -13.74 -5.54 -16.27
N ASN A 230 -13.11 -5.40 -17.44
CA ASN A 230 -12.71 -6.51 -18.30
C ASN A 230 -11.53 -7.33 -17.73
N ASP A 231 -10.88 -6.84 -16.68
CA ASP A 231 -9.71 -7.48 -16.07
C ASP A 231 -10.13 -8.40 -14.93
N SER A 232 -10.01 -9.71 -15.16
CA SER A 232 -10.46 -10.72 -14.20
C SER A 232 -9.46 -11.04 -13.10
N LEU A 233 -8.18 -10.71 -13.27
CA LEU A 233 -7.14 -11.01 -12.28
C LEU A 233 -6.10 -9.90 -12.21
N ARG A 234 -5.79 -9.48 -10.98
CA ARG A 234 -4.73 -8.56 -10.62
C ARG A 234 -3.69 -9.31 -9.80
N LEU A 235 -2.42 -9.22 -10.18
CA LEU A 235 -1.28 -9.73 -9.43
C LEU A 235 -0.40 -8.55 -9.02
N SER A 236 -0.22 -8.36 -7.72
CA SER A 236 0.83 -7.52 -7.16
C SER A 236 1.93 -8.37 -6.56
N TRP A 237 3.17 -7.98 -6.82
CA TRP A 237 4.38 -8.59 -6.28
C TRP A 237 5.27 -7.49 -5.69
N GLU A 238 5.54 -7.56 -4.40
CA GLU A 238 6.48 -6.69 -3.70
C GLU A 238 7.71 -7.49 -3.25
N GLN A 239 8.90 -7.01 -3.59
CA GLN A 239 10.17 -7.66 -3.30
C GLN A 239 11.07 -6.72 -2.50
N ASN A 240 11.47 -7.14 -1.29
CA ASN A 240 12.57 -6.49 -0.57
C ASN A 240 13.89 -6.76 -1.29
N LEU A 241 14.56 -5.71 -1.74
CA LEU A 241 15.85 -5.78 -2.41
C LEU A 241 17.01 -5.53 -1.46
N ILE A 242 16.85 -4.61 -0.50
CA ILE A 242 17.93 -4.20 0.43
C ILE A 242 17.34 -3.86 1.80
N ALA A 243 17.64 -4.70 2.79
CA ALA A 243 17.52 -4.46 4.23
C ALA A 243 16.20 -3.84 4.71
N GLN A 244 15.09 -4.12 4.00
CA GLN A 244 13.78 -3.55 4.24
C GLN A 244 13.73 -2.02 4.06
N ARG A 245 14.59 -1.52 3.19
CA ARG A 245 14.73 -0.12 2.81
C ARG A 245 14.52 0.09 1.33
N LEU A 246 14.84 -0.88 0.48
CA LEU A 246 14.60 -0.79 -0.96
C LEU A 246 13.64 -1.91 -1.37
N TYR A 247 12.53 -1.54 -1.99
CA TYR A 247 11.53 -2.46 -2.48
C TYR A 247 11.25 -2.24 -3.96
N ALA A 248 11.09 -3.32 -4.70
CA ALA A 248 10.49 -3.28 -6.04
C ALA A 248 9.07 -3.80 -5.95
N GLU A 249 8.12 -3.10 -6.54
CA GLU A 249 6.73 -3.53 -6.67
C GLU A 249 6.36 -3.63 -8.14
N VAL A 250 5.67 -4.71 -8.48
CA VAL A 250 5.25 -5.02 -9.85
C VAL A 250 3.76 -5.32 -9.82
N LEU A 251 3.02 -4.70 -10.74
CA LEU A 251 1.59 -4.90 -10.89
C LEU A 251 1.24 -5.37 -12.30
N VAL A 252 0.47 -6.44 -12.38
CA VAL A 252 0.04 -7.08 -13.64
C VAL A 252 -1.46 -7.35 -13.61
N TYR A 253 -2.14 -7.07 -14.70
CA TYR A 253 -3.54 -7.44 -14.91
C TYR A 253 -3.64 -8.53 -15.99
N PHE A 254 -4.69 -9.35 -15.92
CA PHE A 254 -5.00 -10.39 -16.90
C PHE A 254 -6.50 -10.35 -17.24
N PRO A 255 -6.90 -10.59 -18.51
CA PRO A 255 -6.13 -11.21 -19.59
C PRO A 255 -5.33 -10.25 -20.49
N ASP A 256 -5.45 -8.94 -20.31
CA ASP A 256 -4.65 -7.95 -21.03
C ASP A 256 -3.21 -8.04 -20.51
N LYS A 257 -2.37 -8.91 -21.13
CA LYS A 257 -1.07 -9.45 -20.65
C LYS A 257 0.05 -8.41 -20.48
N ALA A 258 -0.29 -7.18 -20.15
CA ALA A 258 0.62 -6.08 -20.03
C ALA A 258 0.96 -5.82 -18.56
N LEU A 259 2.26 -5.83 -18.27
CA LEU A 259 2.83 -5.14 -17.11
C LEU A 259 2.16 -3.77 -16.97
N ARG A 260 1.40 -3.55 -15.89
CA ARG A 260 0.62 -2.33 -15.70
C ARG A 260 1.47 -1.24 -15.08
N SER A 261 2.21 -1.58 -14.04
CA SER A 261 3.16 -0.67 -13.42
C SER A 261 4.31 -1.40 -12.75
N VAL A 262 5.42 -0.68 -12.60
CA VAL A 262 6.56 -1.06 -11.77
C VAL A 262 6.91 0.15 -10.91
N SER A 263 7.22 -0.08 -9.65
CA SER A 263 7.77 0.94 -8.77
C SER A 263 9.02 0.46 -8.05
N LEU A 264 9.91 1.40 -7.77
CA LEU A 264 11.05 1.24 -6.90
C LEU A 264 10.88 2.23 -5.75
N LYS A 265 10.74 1.70 -4.53
CA LYS A 265 10.45 2.46 -3.32
C LYS A 265 11.65 2.39 -2.38
N TYR A 266 12.21 3.54 -2.05
CA TYR A 266 13.31 3.68 -1.10
C TYR A 266 12.83 4.34 0.19
N TYR A 267 12.97 3.62 1.29
CA TYR A 267 12.68 4.06 2.64
C TYR A 267 14.00 4.34 3.37
N PRO A 268 14.33 5.60 3.68
CA PRO A 268 15.53 5.94 4.43
C PRO A 268 15.53 5.28 5.82
N ASP A 269 14.34 5.19 6.41
CA ASP A 269 14.08 4.47 7.64
C ASP A 269 13.07 3.32 7.41
N PRO A 270 13.35 2.10 7.90
CA PRO A 270 12.48 0.92 7.73
C PRO A 270 11.07 1.05 8.32
N SER A 271 10.82 2.02 9.20
CA SER A 271 9.47 2.33 9.68
C SER A 271 8.50 2.69 8.55
N LYS A 272 9.02 2.93 7.32
CA LYS A 272 8.29 3.30 6.10
C LYS A 272 7.51 4.62 6.20
N ILE A 273 7.84 5.46 7.19
CA ILE A 273 7.20 6.78 7.38
C ILE A 273 7.63 7.76 6.29
N VAL A 274 8.85 7.62 5.76
CA VAL A 274 9.38 8.44 4.67
C VAL A 274 9.73 7.54 3.49
N SER A 275 9.31 7.91 2.28
CA SER A 275 9.63 7.17 1.05
C SER A 275 10.04 8.09 -0.11
N PHE A 276 10.88 7.54 -0.98
CA PHE A 276 11.22 8.09 -2.29
C PHE A 276 10.89 7.03 -3.32
N ASP A 277 9.99 7.37 -4.24
CA ASP A 277 9.41 6.41 -5.15
C ASP A 277 9.68 6.82 -6.58
N VAL A 278 10.10 5.87 -7.41
CA VAL A 278 10.17 6.02 -8.87
C VAL A 278 9.22 5.00 -9.47
N THR A 279 8.30 5.45 -10.30
CA THR A 279 7.25 4.61 -10.87
C THR A 279 7.21 4.70 -12.39
N CYS A 280 6.92 3.57 -13.03
CA CYS A 280 6.65 3.48 -14.45
C CYS A 280 5.25 2.87 -14.64
N TYR A 281 4.39 3.55 -15.39
CA TYR A 281 3.03 3.14 -15.68
C TYR A 281 2.84 2.90 -17.17
N ARG A 282 2.22 1.78 -17.55
CA ARG A 282 1.94 1.46 -18.95
C ARG A 282 0.52 1.87 -19.33
N LYS A 283 0.40 2.73 -20.35
CA LYS A 283 -0.88 3.16 -20.92
C LYS A 283 -1.51 2.03 -21.75
N PRO A 284 -2.85 2.05 -21.98
CA PRO A 284 -3.53 1.09 -22.85
C PRO A 284 -2.97 1.01 -24.29
N GLY A 285 -2.24 2.03 -24.77
CA GLY A 285 -1.57 2.03 -26.08
C GLY A 285 -0.14 1.48 -26.07
N GLY A 286 0.37 1.01 -24.92
CA GLY A 286 1.73 0.48 -24.78
C GLY A 286 2.78 1.50 -24.32
N ASP A 287 2.53 2.79 -24.48
CA ASP A 287 3.41 3.86 -24.02
C ASP A 287 3.66 3.79 -22.51
N LEU A 288 4.90 4.09 -22.12
CA LEU A 288 5.32 4.16 -20.72
C LEU A 288 5.28 5.61 -20.22
N LEU A 289 4.79 5.79 -19.00
CA LEU A 289 4.76 7.06 -18.30
C LEU A 289 5.59 6.93 -17.02
N TRP A 290 6.67 7.70 -16.96
CA TRP A 290 7.50 7.78 -15.77
C TRP A 290 6.98 8.85 -14.83
N GLY A 291 7.12 8.55 -13.54
CA GLY A 291 6.76 9.42 -12.46
C GLY A 291 7.50 9.04 -11.19
N GLY A 292 7.13 9.69 -10.11
CA GLY A 292 7.72 9.45 -8.81
C GLY A 292 7.12 10.36 -7.76
N GLY A 293 7.52 10.13 -6.52
CA GLY A 293 7.03 10.91 -5.40
C GLY A 293 7.95 10.85 -4.22
N ILE A 294 7.73 11.79 -3.31
CA ILE A 294 8.35 11.83 -2.00
C ILE A 294 7.22 11.85 -0.99
N THR A 295 7.23 10.87 -0.09
CA THR A 295 6.30 10.79 1.03
C THR A 295 7.06 11.19 2.30
N MET A 296 6.54 12.18 3.00
CA MET A 296 6.96 12.61 4.33
C MET A 296 5.81 12.35 5.32
N PRO A 297 6.04 12.42 6.65
CA PRO A 297 5.05 11.96 7.63
C PRO A 297 3.68 12.65 7.58
N PHE A 298 3.61 13.86 7.02
CA PHE A 298 2.38 14.67 6.94
C PHE A 298 2.07 15.15 5.53
N ILE A 299 3.01 15.01 4.59
CA ILE A 299 2.88 15.56 3.25
C ILE A 299 3.51 14.62 2.23
N ARG A 300 2.81 14.40 1.13
CA ARG A 300 3.31 13.68 -0.03
C ARG A 300 3.22 14.60 -1.24
N VAL A 301 4.29 14.61 -2.02
CA VAL A 301 4.35 15.31 -3.31
C VAL A 301 4.70 14.27 -4.36
N ALA A 302 3.87 14.19 -5.40
CA ALA A 302 4.04 13.21 -6.46
C ALA A 302 3.77 13.81 -7.84
N TYR A 303 4.40 13.23 -8.86
CA TYR A 303 4.17 13.53 -10.26
C TYR A 303 4.06 12.23 -11.06
N ASN A 304 2.97 12.03 -11.80
CA ASN A 304 2.72 10.82 -12.61
C ASN A 304 2.94 9.50 -11.86
N HIS A 305 2.63 9.48 -10.56
CA HIS A 305 2.85 8.29 -9.77
C HIS A 305 1.84 7.20 -10.17
N ALA A 306 2.33 5.99 -10.43
CA ALA A 306 1.52 4.88 -10.95
C ALA A 306 0.26 4.60 -10.11
N ASP A 307 0.41 4.57 -8.78
CA ASP A 307 -0.73 4.32 -7.88
C ASP A 307 -1.80 5.41 -7.97
N ASP A 308 -1.43 6.67 -8.19
CA ASP A 308 -2.43 7.74 -8.31
C ASP A 308 -3.13 7.69 -9.66
N ILE A 309 -2.39 7.37 -10.73
CA ILE A 309 -2.98 7.19 -12.06
C ILE A 309 -4.03 6.08 -12.03
N GLU A 310 -3.74 4.97 -11.34
CA GLU A 310 -4.68 3.85 -11.23
C GLU A 310 -5.90 4.16 -10.37
N ASN A 311 -5.69 4.87 -9.26
CA ASN A 311 -6.69 5.02 -8.21
C ASN A 311 -7.41 6.37 -8.20
N VAL A 312 -6.97 7.33 -9.02
CA VAL A 312 -7.54 8.68 -9.10
C VAL A 312 -7.94 8.97 -10.55
N PHE A 313 -8.99 8.29 -11.00
CA PHE A 313 -9.69 8.51 -12.27
C PHE A 313 -8.81 8.43 -13.55
N GLY A 314 -7.66 7.75 -13.51
CA GLY A 314 -6.79 7.66 -14.68
C GLY A 314 -5.98 8.93 -14.97
N LEU A 315 -5.89 9.87 -14.02
CA LEU A 315 -5.21 11.16 -14.19
C LEU A 315 -3.74 10.97 -14.57
N ARG A 316 -3.27 11.71 -15.58
CA ARG A 316 -1.88 11.67 -16.09
C ARG A 316 -1.36 13.07 -16.31
N GLY A 317 -0.05 13.25 -16.27
CA GLY A 317 0.62 14.56 -16.36
C GLY A 317 0.31 15.46 -15.17
N THR A 318 0.00 14.88 -14.01
CA THR A 318 -0.53 15.59 -12.85
C THR A 318 0.47 15.66 -11.71
N TRP A 319 0.48 16.82 -11.04
CA TRP A 319 1.14 17.03 -9.77
C TRP A 319 0.11 16.83 -8.67
N ILE A 320 0.54 16.14 -7.62
CA ILE A 320 -0.31 15.82 -6.48
C ILE A 320 0.38 16.35 -5.24
N VAL A 321 -0.36 17.13 -4.46
CA VAL A 321 0.02 17.47 -3.09
C VAL A 321 -1.02 16.85 -2.18
N GLN A 322 -0.57 15.98 -1.29
CA GLN A 322 -1.43 15.22 -0.41
C GLN A 322 -1.00 15.47 1.03
N PHE A 323 -1.94 15.87 1.89
CA PHE A 323 -1.77 15.69 3.32
C PHE A 323 -2.00 14.21 3.61
N HIS A 324 -1.05 13.58 4.31
CA HIS A 324 -1.08 12.15 4.59
C HIS A 324 -0.60 11.90 6.01
N LEU A 325 -1.39 11.18 6.79
CA LEU A 325 -1.01 10.61 8.08
C LEU A 325 -1.43 9.14 8.07
N GLY A 326 -0.52 8.23 8.41
CA GLY A 326 -0.81 6.81 8.51
C GLY A 326 0.03 6.20 9.62
N ILE A 327 -0.58 5.92 10.77
CA ILE A 327 0.10 5.38 11.94
C ILE A 327 -0.61 4.10 12.36
N GLU A 328 0.15 3.02 12.40
CA GLU A 328 -0.27 1.72 12.89
C GLU A 328 0.36 1.45 14.26
N LYS A 329 -0.44 0.92 15.19
CA LYS A 329 0.00 0.43 16.50
C LYS A 329 0.06 -1.10 16.47
N ILE A 330 1.27 -1.63 16.42
CA ILE A 330 1.55 -3.07 16.53
C ILE A 330 2.22 -3.31 17.87
N LEU A 331 1.57 -4.08 18.74
CA LEU A 331 1.98 -4.24 20.15
C LEU A 331 2.21 -2.85 20.80
N ASP A 332 3.40 -2.60 21.35
CA ASP A 332 3.79 -1.33 21.97
C ASP A 332 4.57 -0.40 21.03
N LYS A 333 4.45 -0.56 19.70
CA LYS A 333 5.20 0.20 18.70
C LYS A 333 4.29 0.91 17.72
N PHE A 334 4.71 2.11 17.32
CA PHE A 334 4.10 2.86 16.22
C PHE A 334 4.96 2.73 14.96
N VAL A 335 4.33 2.35 13.85
CA VAL A 335 4.98 2.22 12.54
C VAL A 335 4.10 2.83 11.45
N GLY A 336 4.67 3.15 10.29
CA GLY A 336 3.87 3.42 9.10
C GLY A 336 3.14 2.15 8.65
N LEU A 337 2.14 2.31 7.80
CA LEU A 337 1.38 1.21 7.20
C LEU A 337 2.33 0.15 6.62
N ASN A 338 2.22 -1.10 7.07
CA ASN A 338 3.09 -2.21 6.64
C ASN A 338 4.60 -1.99 6.90
N GLY A 339 4.93 -1.16 7.89
CA GLY A 339 6.31 -0.85 8.31
C GLY A 339 7.03 -2.03 8.96
N SER A 340 8.35 -2.09 8.81
CA SER A 340 9.22 -3.08 9.45
C SER A 340 10.33 -2.39 10.26
N ARG A 341 11.06 -3.12 11.10
CA ARG A 341 12.33 -2.62 11.66
C ARG A 341 13.44 -3.13 10.76
N SER A 342 14.49 -2.34 10.49
CA SER A 342 15.56 -2.76 9.55
C SER A 342 16.06 -4.14 9.90
N THR A 343 16.05 -5.04 8.93
CA THR A 343 16.69 -6.34 9.07
C THR A 343 17.66 -6.59 7.92
N PRO A 344 18.98 -6.65 8.18
CA PRO A 344 19.96 -6.92 7.14
C PRO A 344 19.91 -8.40 6.72
N MET A 345 20.32 -8.69 5.48
CA MET A 345 20.49 -10.08 5.01
C MET A 345 21.57 -10.80 5.82
N MET A 346 22.55 -10.04 6.32
CA MET A 346 23.68 -10.55 7.05
C MET A 346 23.24 -11.22 8.35
N THR A 347 23.40 -12.54 8.41
CA THR A 347 23.19 -13.37 9.61
C THR A 347 24.36 -13.28 10.61
N ARG A 348 25.42 -12.54 10.26
CA ARG A 348 26.57 -12.24 11.11
C ARG A 348 26.85 -10.75 11.05
N SER A 349 27.04 -10.10 12.21
CA SER A 349 27.60 -8.75 12.22
C SER A 349 29.01 -8.83 11.60
N ILE A 350 29.20 -8.21 10.45
CA ILE A 350 30.56 -7.90 10.02
C ILE A 350 30.95 -6.70 10.89
N ASP A 351 31.52 -6.98 12.07
CA ASP A 351 32.06 -5.94 12.94
C ASP A 351 33.16 -5.22 12.13
N THR A 352 32.87 -4.03 11.62
CA THR A 352 33.85 -3.16 10.95
C THR A 352 34.83 -2.55 11.93
N ASP A 353 34.55 -2.65 13.23
CA ASP A 353 35.39 -2.16 14.31
C ASP A 353 36.43 -3.21 14.72
N GLU A 354 37.70 -2.94 14.43
CA GLU A 354 38.82 -3.84 14.75
C GLU A 354 38.95 -4.10 16.26
N SER A 355 38.53 -3.14 17.08
CA SER A 355 38.59 -3.24 18.55
C SER A 355 37.67 -4.34 19.09
N LEU A 356 36.45 -4.43 18.55
CA LEU A 356 35.45 -5.45 18.92
C LEU A 356 35.81 -6.83 18.37
N LYS A 357 36.41 -6.90 17.17
CA LYS A 357 36.98 -8.14 16.61
C LYS A 357 38.06 -8.71 17.51
N LYS A 358 38.94 -7.84 18.04
CA LYS A 358 40.04 -8.25 18.91
C LYS A 358 39.53 -8.76 20.26
N GLN A 359 38.59 -8.06 20.89
CA GLN A 359 37.98 -8.50 22.16
C GLN A 359 37.28 -9.87 22.04
N ARG A 360 36.49 -10.09 20.99
CA ARG A 360 35.81 -11.39 20.79
C ARG A 360 36.76 -12.51 20.41
N ARG A 361 37.87 -12.21 19.73
CA ARG A 361 38.93 -13.18 19.44
C ARG A 361 39.62 -13.62 20.74
N GLU A 362 39.92 -12.67 21.62
CA GLU A 362 40.48 -12.92 22.95
C GLU A 362 39.50 -13.70 23.85
N GLU A 363 38.20 -13.42 23.77
CA GLU A 363 37.16 -14.23 24.45
C GLU A 363 37.06 -15.65 23.89
N ARG A 364 37.09 -15.82 22.56
CA ARG A 364 37.09 -17.15 21.93
C ARG A 364 38.34 -17.95 22.31
N GLU A 365 39.50 -17.33 22.33
CA GLU A 365 40.75 -17.97 22.73
C GLU A 365 40.74 -18.35 24.23
N LYS A 366 40.12 -17.53 25.10
CA LYS A 366 39.85 -17.90 26.49
C LYS A 366 38.88 -19.08 26.62
N THR A 367 37.82 -19.09 25.82
CA THR A 367 36.81 -20.16 25.85
C THR A 367 37.40 -21.49 25.34
N LEU A 368 38.23 -21.44 24.27
CA LEU A 368 38.96 -22.59 23.74
C LEU A 368 39.97 -23.14 24.74
N ARG A 369 40.74 -22.27 25.41
CA ARG A 369 41.67 -22.69 26.48
C ARG A 369 40.96 -23.25 27.71
N SER A 370 39.73 -22.80 28.00
CA SER A 370 38.90 -23.37 29.07
C SER A 370 38.28 -24.71 28.70
N SER A 371 38.17 -25.03 27.41
CA SER A 371 37.61 -26.29 26.90
C SER A 371 38.63 -27.42 26.71
N ASP A 372 39.94 -27.14 26.80
CA ASP A 372 41.02 -28.15 26.73
C ASP A 372 41.05 -29.11 27.95
N GLY A 373 40.13 -28.93 28.91
CA GLY A 373 39.94 -29.82 30.06
C GLY A 373 38.86 -30.90 29.91
N LEU A 374 38.11 -30.98 28.80
CA LEU A 374 37.09 -32.02 28.59
C LEU A 374 37.30 -32.80 27.29
N SER A 375 37.61 -34.09 27.49
CA SER A 375 37.94 -35.13 26.53
C SER A 375 37.07 -35.21 25.27
N SER A 376 37.76 -35.28 24.13
CA SER A 376 37.44 -35.99 22.89
C SER A 376 35.98 -36.36 22.58
N ARG A 377 35.35 -35.57 21.71
CA ARG A 377 34.42 -36.09 20.69
C ARG A 377 34.56 -35.27 19.42
N THR A 378 35.30 -35.83 18.46
CA THR A 378 35.49 -35.30 17.11
C THR A 378 34.12 -35.16 16.44
N LYS A 379 33.59 -33.94 16.34
CA LYS A 379 32.52 -33.63 15.38
C LYS A 379 33.18 -33.11 14.12
N GLU A 380 33.25 -33.97 13.12
CA GLU A 380 33.64 -33.61 11.77
C GLU A 380 32.60 -32.63 11.20
N ILE A 381 32.99 -31.36 11.03
CA ILE A 381 32.17 -30.36 10.34
C ILE A 381 32.62 -30.36 8.89
N THR A 382 31.88 -31.05 8.03
CA THR A 382 32.10 -31.00 6.58
C THR A 382 31.59 -29.66 6.05
N ALA A 383 32.51 -28.74 5.75
CA ALA A 383 32.21 -27.50 5.04
C ALA A 383 31.98 -27.80 3.55
N LYS A 384 30.72 -27.78 3.10
CA LYS A 384 30.40 -27.73 1.67
C LYS A 384 30.45 -26.27 1.18
N GLY A 385 31.50 -25.97 0.41
CA GLY A 385 31.50 -24.95 -0.64
C GLY A 385 31.66 -23.48 -0.20
N ILE A 386 32.91 -23.02 -0.14
CA ILE A 386 33.23 -21.61 -0.46
C ILE A 386 34.12 -21.68 -1.69
N VAL A 387 33.64 -21.16 -2.81
CA VAL A 387 34.45 -20.91 -4.01
C VAL A 387 35.27 -19.66 -3.74
N VAL A 388 36.59 -19.78 -3.82
CA VAL A 388 37.54 -18.67 -3.81
C VAL A 388 37.68 -18.19 -5.25
N GLU A 389 37.28 -16.96 -5.56
CA GLU A 389 37.78 -16.26 -6.74
C GLU A 389 39.10 -15.60 -6.37
N GLU A 390 40.19 -16.07 -6.97
CA GLU A 390 41.47 -15.37 -6.94
C GLU A 390 41.40 -14.15 -7.86
N ALA A 391 41.70 -12.98 -7.32
CA ALA A 391 41.88 -11.77 -8.09
C ALA A 391 43.10 -11.91 -9.02
N LYS A 392 42.94 -11.60 -10.31
CA LYS A 392 44.02 -11.22 -11.22
C LYS A 392 43.86 -9.78 -11.65
#